data_AF-A0A3D6C7T1-F1
#
_entry.id   AF-A0A3D6C7T1-F1
#
_cell.length_a   1.000
_cell.length_b   1.000
_cell.length_c   1.000
_cell.angle_alpha   90.00
_cell.angle_beta   90.00
_cell.angle_gamma   90.00
#
_symmetry.space_group_name_H-M   'P 1'
#
loop_
_entity.id
_entity.type
_entity.pdbx_description
1 polymer ?
#
loop_
_entity_poly.entity_id
_entity_poly.type
_entity_poly.pdbx_seq_one_letter_code
_entity_poly.pdbx_strand_id
1 'polypeptide(L)'
;MKPFWILFLIALFFLPDTAVAQNHAAMVKSISGKVSVQRQLPSQAQNQNHNTEQIPARVGMLLQSGDLIVTAYKGYAGIMFTDGTVITLGPKTSFTISNYIFSPETATYDFLFYLERGEAVYHSGKIGKLSPESVKVTTPKATVGIRGTRFIVKVE
;
A
#
# COMPACT_ATOMS: atom_id res chain seq x y z
N MET A 1 -61.21 -15.78 33.62
CA MET A 1 -60.42 -14.54 33.41
C MET A 1 -59.33 -14.84 32.39
N LYS A 2 -59.09 -13.88 31.49
CA LYS A 2 -58.62 -14.02 30.10
C LYS A 2 -57.10 -14.32 29.93
N PRO A 3 -56.65 -14.76 28.73
CA PRO A 3 -55.29 -15.20 28.40
C PRO A 3 -54.43 -14.10 27.71
N PHE A 4 -53.20 -14.46 27.30
CA PHE A 4 -52.46 -13.94 26.12
C PHE A 4 -51.50 -12.72 26.28
N TRP A 5 -50.17 -12.95 26.20
CA TRP A 5 -49.14 -12.20 25.42
C TRP A 5 -47.71 -12.67 25.81
N ILE A 6 -46.86 -13.28 24.96
CA ILE A 6 -46.07 -12.69 23.85
C ILE A 6 -45.18 -11.54 24.39
N LEU A 7 -43.85 -11.56 24.37
CA LEU A 7 -42.98 -11.48 23.19
C LEU A 7 -41.50 -11.56 23.64
N PHE A 8 -40.71 -12.40 22.96
CA PHE A 8 -39.37 -12.10 22.41
C PHE A 8 -38.48 -11.06 23.12
N LEU A 9 -37.38 -11.51 23.73
CA LEU A 9 -36.21 -10.63 23.89
C LEU A 9 -34.92 -11.44 23.79
N ILE A 10 -34.68 -11.94 22.56
CA ILE A 10 -33.33 -12.25 22.10
C ILE A 10 -32.62 -10.89 22.04
N ALA A 11 -31.90 -10.56 23.10
CA ALA A 11 -30.91 -9.50 23.09
C ALA A 11 -29.78 -9.96 22.15
N LEU A 12 -29.98 -9.73 20.86
CA LEU A 12 -28.97 -9.85 19.83
C LEU A 12 -27.96 -8.74 20.12
N PHE A 13 -26.94 -9.08 20.91
CA PHE A 13 -25.74 -8.28 21.12
C PHE A 13 -25.02 -8.18 19.78
N PHE A 14 -25.48 -7.25 18.93
CA PHE A 14 -24.70 -6.74 17.81
C PHE A 14 -23.51 -6.00 18.43
N LEU A 15 -22.42 -6.72 18.66
CA LEU A 15 -21.13 -6.09 18.87
C LEU A 15 -20.82 -5.32 17.58
N PRO A 16 -20.57 -4.00 17.65
CA PRO A 16 -20.12 -3.27 16.48
C PRO A 16 -18.79 -3.88 16.09
N ASP A 17 -18.74 -4.51 14.91
CA ASP A 17 -17.48 -4.83 14.25
C ASP A 17 -16.74 -3.50 14.16
N THR A 18 -15.68 -3.34 14.96
CA THR A 18 -14.80 -2.19 14.82
C THR A 18 -14.12 -2.37 13.47
N ALA A 19 -14.73 -1.79 12.45
CA ALA A 19 -14.13 -1.63 11.14
C ALA A 19 -12.84 -0.82 11.36
N VAL A 20 -11.72 -1.52 11.45
CA VAL A 20 -10.41 -0.90 11.38
C VAL A 20 -10.37 -0.25 10.02
N ALA A 21 -10.41 1.09 9.98
CA ALA A 21 -10.21 1.84 8.76
C ALA A 21 -8.85 1.43 8.20
N GLN A 22 -8.85 0.56 7.19
CA GLN A 22 -7.65 0.22 6.43
C GLN A 22 -7.27 1.47 5.64
N ASN A 23 -6.48 2.34 6.28
CA ASN A 23 -5.90 3.49 5.63
C ASN A 23 -5.02 2.97 4.48
N HIS A 24 -5.48 3.21 3.25
CA HIS A 24 -4.73 2.86 2.07
C HIS A 24 -3.58 3.87 1.90
N ALA A 25 -2.39 3.35 1.58
CA ALA A 25 -1.22 4.18 1.37
C ALA A 25 -1.23 4.83 -0.03
N ALA A 26 -1.72 4.09 -1.02
CA ALA A 26 -1.67 4.51 -2.41
C ALA A 26 -2.80 3.88 -3.24
N MET A 27 -2.89 4.29 -4.49
CA MET A 27 -3.79 3.75 -5.49
C MET A 27 -3.05 3.53 -6.81
N VAL A 28 -3.39 2.45 -7.51
CA VAL A 28 -2.89 2.20 -8.87
C VAL A 28 -3.60 3.14 -9.85
N LYS A 29 -2.86 4.10 -10.40
CA LYS A 29 -3.35 5.11 -11.33
C LYS A 29 -3.41 4.61 -12.78
N SER A 30 -2.45 3.80 -13.19
CA SER A 30 -2.37 3.29 -14.58
C SER A 30 -1.67 1.95 -14.63
N ILE A 31 -2.07 1.09 -15.57
CA ILE A 31 -1.43 -0.19 -15.82
C ILE A 31 -1.27 -0.37 -17.32
N SER A 32 -0.11 -0.88 -17.73
CA SER A 32 0.10 -1.42 -19.08
C SER A 32 0.78 -2.78 -18.95
N GLY A 33 0.30 -3.78 -19.67
CA GLY A 33 0.79 -5.16 -19.56
C GLY A 33 0.39 -5.86 -18.26
N LYS A 34 1.17 -6.87 -17.85
CA LYS A 34 0.87 -7.69 -16.66
C LYS A 34 1.55 -7.09 -15.42
N VAL A 35 0.72 -6.80 -14.41
CA VAL A 35 1.12 -6.32 -13.10
C VAL A 35 0.33 -7.08 -12.04
N SER A 36 0.99 -7.50 -10.98
CA SER A 36 0.35 -8.17 -9.83
C SER A 36 0.80 -7.54 -8.52
N VAL A 37 -0.10 -7.50 -7.55
CA VAL A 37 0.17 -7.13 -6.17
C VAL A 37 0.20 -8.41 -5.34
N GLN A 38 1.22 -8.56 -4.52
CA GLN A 38 1.33 -9.60 -3.50
C GLN A 38 1.09 -8.95 -2.14
N ARG A 39 0.02 -9.35 -1.48
CA ARG A 39 -0.36 -8.83 -0.16
C ARG A 39 -0.30 -9.94 0.87
N GLN A 40 0.33 -9.66 2.00
CA GLN A 40 0.22 -10.51 3.18
C GLN A 40 -1.10 -10.18 3.87
N LEU A 41 -2.06 -11.10 3.83
CA LEU A 41 -3.29 -10.94 4.59
C LEU A 41 -3.01 -11.17 6.08
N PRO A 42 -3.60 -10.39 6.99
CA PRO A 42 -3.58 -10.72 8.40
C PRO A 42 -4.26 -12.09 8.56
N SER A 43 -3.50 -13.10 8.98
CA SER A 43 -4.02 -14.43 9.26
C SER A 43 -5.00 -14.36 10.43
N GLN A 44 -6.27 -14.17 10.13
CA GLN A 44 -7.40 -14.37 11.04
C GLN A 44 -7.62 -15.88 11.25
N ALA A 45 -6.59 -16.61 11.70
CA ALA A 45 -6.71 -17.98 12.22
C ALA A 45 -5.36 -18.48 12.70
N GLN A 46 -5.38 -19.09 13.89
CA GLN A 46 -4.28 -19.67 14.64
C GLN A 46 -3.69 -20.95 14.02
N ASN A 47 -3.54 -21.02 12.69
CA ASN A 47 -2.82 -22.10 12.04
C ASN A 47 -2.00 -21.60 10.84
N GLN A 48 -0.72 -21.92 10.94
CA GLN A 48 0.39 -21.46 10.10
C GLN A 48 0.19 -21.75 8.62
N ASN A 49 -0.13 -20.70 7.86
CA ASN A 49 0.36 -20.48 6.50
C ASN A 49 0.24 -18.98 6.22
N HIS A 50 1.38 -18.29 6.05
CA HIS A 50 1.36 -16.93 5.49
C HIS A 50 0.98 -17.06 4.02
N ASN A 51 -0.32 -17.12 3.72
CA ASN A 51 -0.78 -17.13 2.34
C ASN A 51 -0.58 -15.72 1.77
N THR A 52 0.54 -15.53 1.09
CA THR A 52 0.74 -14.38 0.19
C THR A 52 -0.21 -14.55 -0.99
N GLU A 53 -1.25 -13.73 -1.05
CA GLU A 53 -2.17 -13.74 -2.18
C GLU A 53 -1.58 -12.90 -3.31
N GLN A 54 -1.45 -13.50 -4.50
CA GLN A 54 -1.08 -12.77 -5.70
C GLN A 54 -2.35 -12.31 -6.43
N ILE A 55 -2.60 -11.01 -6.35
CA ILE A 55 -3.80 -10.36 -6.89
C ILE A 55 -3.39 -9.63 -8.18
N PRO A 56 -4.05 -9.87 -9.33
CA PRO A 56 -3.84 -9.08 -10.52
C PRO A 56 -4.14 -7.60 -10.25
N ALA A 57 -3.19 -6.72 -10.53
CA ALA A 57 -3.38 -5.29 -10.30
C ALA A 57 -4.44 -4.74 -11.26
N ARG A 58 -5.26 -3.81 -10.78
CA ARG A 58 -6.26 -3.08 -11.58
C ARG A 58 -6.16 -1.59 -11.32
N VAL A 59 -6.49 -0.77 -12.31
CA VAL A 59 -6.60 0.68 -12.10
C VAL A 59 -7.65 0.96 -11.04
N GLY A 60 -7.37 1.87 -10.11
CA GLY A 60 -8.19 2.16 -8.94
C GLY A 60 -7.97 1.23 -7.76
N MET A 61 -7.15 0.17 -7.89
CA MET A 61 -6.83 -0.71 -6.77
C MET A 61 -6.10 0.06 -5.66
N LEU A 62 -6.61 -0.06 -4.44
CA LEU A 62 -5.99 0.51 -3.25
C LEU A 62 -4.84 -0.38 -2.77
N LEU A 63 -3.70 0.26 -2.54
CA LEU A 63 -2.47 -0.34 -2.04
C LEU A 63 -2.26 0.04 -0.58
N GLN A 64 -1.59 -0.85 0.13
CA GLN A 64 -1.31 -0.75 1.56
C GLN A 64 0.19 -0.86 1.81
N SER A 65 0.64 -0.36 2.96
CA SER A 65 1.98 -0.69 3.45
C SER A 65 2.12 -2.20 3.60
N GLY A 66 3.24 -2.74 3.15
CA GLY A 66 3.52 -4.17 3.02
C GLY A 66 3.23 -4.76 1.64
N ASP A 67 2.50 -4.06 0.75
CA ASP A 67 2.24 -4.57 -0.59
C ASP A 67 3.50 -4.63 -1.44
N LEU A 68 3.69 -5.77 -2.12
CA LEU A 68 4.71 -5.98 -3.15
C LEU A 68 4.06 -5.92 -4.53
N ILE A 69 4.48 -4.96 -5.34
CA ILE A 69 4.03 -4.77 -6.72
C ILE A 69 5.08 -5.34 -7.67
N VAL A 70 4.65 -6.26 -8.52
CA VAL A 70 5.51 -6.95 -9.49
C VAL A 70 5.02 -6.67 -10.91
N THR A 71 5.91 -6.17 -11.77
CA THR A 71 5.64 -5.96 -13.20
C THR A 71 6.33 -7.02 -14.06
N ALA A 72 5.68 -7.46 -15.14
CA ALA A 72 6.25 -8.41 -16.10
C ALA A 72 7.19 -7.73 -17.12
N TYR A 73 7.68 -8.48 -18.11
CA TYR A 73 8.61 -8.01 -19.16
C TYR A 73 8.09 -6.80 -19.97
N LYS A 74 6.78 -6.65 -20.14
CA LYS A 74 6.14 -5.48 -20.76
C LYS A 74 5.17 -4.79 -19.80
N GLY A 75 5.42 -4.94 -18.50
CA GLY A 75 4.56 -4.43 -17.44
C GLY A 75 5.00 -3.03 -17.01
N TYR A 76 4.05 -2.12 -16.90
CA TYR A 76 4.22 -0.79 -16.34
C TYR A 76 3.09 -0.49 -15.38
N ALA A 77 3.39 0.20 -14.29
CA ALA A 77 2.39 0.62 -13.32
C ALA A 77 2.66 2.07 -12.88
N GLY A 78 1.61 2.89 -12.85
CA GLY A 78 1.64 4.19 -12.19
C GLY A 78 0.93 4.09 -10.85
N ILE A 79 1.57 4.51 -9.78
CA ILE A 79 1.06 4.47 -8.41
C ILE A 79 1.00 5.90 -7.89
N MET A 80 -0.15 6.28 -7.31
CA MET A 80 -0.39 7.59 -6.71
C MET A 80 -0.61 7.41 -5.20
N PHE A 81 0.23 8.04 -4.39
CA PHE A 81 0.12 8.03 -2.93
C PHE A 81 -0.80 9.16 -2.45
N THR A 82 -1.33 9.04 -1.23
CA THR A 82 -2.29 10.01 -0.68
C THR A 82 -1.68 11.40 -0.42
N ASP A 83 -0.36 11.48 -0.25
CA ASP A 83 0.41 12.73 -0.18
C ASP A 83 0.62 13.40 -1.55
N GLY A 84 0.18 12.76 -2.64
CA GLY A 84 0.34 13.22 -4.01
C GLY A 84 1.65 12.77 -4.68
N THR A 85 2.47 11.93 -4.03
CA THR A 85 3.63 11.32 -4.68
C THR A 85 3.17 10.41 -5.82
N VAL A 86 3.85 10.48 -6.96
CA VAL A 86 3.66 9.54 -8.07
C VAL A 86 4.91 8.68 -8.26
N ILE A 87 4.74 7.36 -8.26
CA ILE A 87 5.79 6.41 -8.61
C ILE A 87 5.37 5.66 -9.86
N THR A 88 6.22 5.69 -10.89
CA THR A 88 6.01 4.90 -12.11
C THR A 88 7.01 3.75 -12.14
N LEU A 89 6.50 2.53 -12.18
CA LEU A 89 7.28 1.29 -12.28
C LEU A 89 7.40 0.91 -13.75
N GLY A 90 8.63 0.59 -14.17
CA GLY A 90 8.89 0.02 -15.48
C GLY A 90 8.87 -1.51 -15.49
N PRO A 91 9.39 -2.14 -16.56
CA PRO A 91 9.35 -3.58 -16.74
C PRO A 91 10.22 -4.35 -15.74
N LYS A 92 9.83 -5.60 -15.47
CA LYS A 92 10.56 -6.54 -14.59
C LYS A 92 10.87 -5.97 -13.20
N THR A 93 9.98 -5.12 -12.70
CA THR A 93 10.15 -4.40 -11.44
C THR A 93 9.55 -5.18 -10.28
N SER A 94 10.26 -5.19 -9.16
CA SER A 94 9.79 -5.70 -7.86
C SER A 94 9.92 -4.56 -6.85
N PHE A 95 8.77 -4.00 -6.46
CA PHE A 95 8.68 -2.77 -5.66
C PHE A 95 7.77 -3.00 -4.46
N THR A 96 8.27 -2.70 -3.27
CA THR A 96 7.53 -2.87 -2.02
C THR A 96 7.28 -1.53 -1.35
N ILE A 97 6.05 -1.29 -0.91
CA ILE A 97 5.70 -0.16 -0.04
C ILE A 97 6.04 -0.58 1.40
N SER A 98 7.28 -0.41 1.82
CA SER A 98 7.73 -0.92 3.13
C SER A 98 7.08 -0.21 4.30
N ASN A 99 7.03 1.12 4.28
CA ASN A 99 6.28 1.91 5.24
C ASN A 99 5.76 3.20 4.62
N TYR A 100 4.57 3.61 5.06
CA TYR A 100 3.96 4.84 4.59
C TYR A 100 3.04 5.42 5.67
N ILE A 101 3.36 6.63 6.10
CA ILE A 101 2.59 7.42 7.07
C ILE A 101 2.48 8.84 6.52
N PHE A 102 1.25 9.30 6.33
CA PHE A 102 0.96 10.66 5.93
C PHE A 102 -0.13 11.24 6.84
N SER A 103 0.30 11.84 7.95
CA SER A 103 -0.59 12.46 8.93
C SER A 103 -0.26 13.95 9.08
N PRO A 104 -0.81 14.82 8.19
CA PRO A 104 -0.55 16.25 8.26
C PRO A 104 -1.06 16.90 9.55
N GLU A 105 -2.11 16.34 10.16
CA GLU A 105 -2.70 16.84 11.41
C GLU A 105 -1.75 16.71 12.62
N THR A 106 -0.99 15.61 12.67
CA THR A 106 -0.04 15.32 13.75
C THR A 106 1.41 15.58 13.35
N ALA A 107 1.63 16.19 12.18
CA ALA A 107 2.95 16.39 11.57
C ALA A 107 3.82 15.11 11.55
N THR A 108 3.19 13.95 11.35
CA THR A 108 3.89 12.66 11.35
C THR A 108 3.98 12.13 9.93
N TYR A 109 5.22 11.92 9.47
CA TYR A 109 5.50 11.51 8.09
C TYR A 109 6.56 10.41 8.05
N ASP A 110 6.29 9.36 7.29
CA ASP A 110 7.28 8.33 6.94
C ASP A 110 6.98 7.82 5.53
N PHE A 111 8.00 7.72 4.70
CA PHE A 111 7.87 7.14 3.38
C PHE A 111 9.13 6.32 3.07
N LEU A 112 9.00 5.02 3.29
CA LEU A 112 10.01 4.03 2.98
C LEU A 112 9.49 3.08 1.89
N PHE A 113 10.21 2.98 0.79
CA PHE A 113 9.96 1.96 -0.21
C PHE A 113 11.22 1.21 -0.60
N TYR A 114 11.05 -0.05 -0.93
CA TYR A 114 12.12 -0.94 -1.36
C TYR A 114 11.98 -1.28 -2.83
N LEU A 115 13.05 -1.06 -3.60
CA LEU A 115 13.15 -1.49 -4.99
C LEU A 115 14.19 -2.60 -5.07
N GLU A 116 13.71 -3.83 -5.20
CA GLU A 116 14.57 -5.02 -5.27
C GLU A 116 15.27 -5.10 -6.64
N ARG A 117 14.53 -4.82 -7.72
CA ARG A 117 15.01 -4.84 -9.10
C ARG A 117 14.10 -4.05 -10.03
N GLY A 118 14.61 -3.71 -11.21
CA GLY A 118 13.87 -3.01 -12.26
C GLY A 118 14.09 -1.51 -12.20
N GLU A 119 13.07 -0.74 -12.57
CA GLU A 119 13.16 0.71 -12.66
C GLU A 119 11.93 1.40 -12.05
N ALA A 120 12.19 2.50 -11.35
CA ALA A 120 11.15 3.35 -10.80
C ALA A 120 11.48 4.82 -11.04
N VAL A 121 10.48 5.57 -11.49
CA VAL A 121 10.51 7.03 -11.58
C VAL A 121 9.70 7.59 -10.43
N TYR A 122 10.35 8.33 -9.55
CA TYR A 122 9.73 8.96 -8.39
C TYR A 122 9.48 10.44 -8.66
N HIS A 123 8.28 10.90 -8.32
CA HIS A 123 7.88 12.30 -8.33
C HIS A 123 7.31 12.67 -6.96
N SER A 124 8.00 13.56 -6.26
CA SER A 124 7.75 13.94 -4.87
C SER A 124 6.38 14.59 -4.67
N GLY A 125 5.66 14.10 -3.66
CA GLY A 125 4.42 14.67 -3.15
C GLY A 125 4.66 15.66 -2.00
N LYS A 126 3.69 15.75 -1.09
CA LYS A 126 3.75 16.64 0.07
C LYS A 126 4.80 16.21 1.08
N ILE A 127 5.00 14.90 1.31
CA ILE A 127 5.98 14.44 2.31
C ILE A 127 7.38 14.92 1.94
N GLY A 128 7.80 14.75 0.69
CA GLY A 128 9.13 15.19 0.27
C GLY A 128 9.34 16.71 0.26
N LYS A 129 8.27 17.52 0.45
CA LYS A 129 8.36 18.97 0.66
C LYS A 129 8.33 19.34 2.15
N LEU A 130 7.48 18.66 2.93
CA LEU A 130 7.26 18.96 4.35
C LEU A 130 8.33 18.34 5.26
N SER A 131 8.78 17.13 4.92
CA SER A 131 9.75 16.32 5.67
C SER A 131 10.59 15.47 4.70
N PRO A 132 11.51 16.09 3.93
CA PRO A 132 12.32 15.37 2.95
C PRO A 132 13.14 14.22 3.57
N GLU A 133 13.59 14.36 4.80
CA GLU A 133 14.30 13.34 5.58
C GLU A 133 13.47 12.07 5.87
N SER A 134 12.15 12.18 5.82
CA SER A 134 11.23 11.04 5.96
C SER A 134 11.13 10.19 4.71
N VAL A 135 11.62 10.66 3.55
CA VAL A 135 11.53 9.92 2.29
C VAL A 135 12.83 9.16 2.02
N LYS A 136 12.72 7.82 2.02
CA LYS A 136 13.84 6.90 1.85
C LYS A 136 13.52 5.84 0.81
N VAL A 137 14.52 5.56 -0.03
CA VAL A 137 14.55 4.43 -0.95
C VAL A 137 15.56 3.43 -0.46
N THR A 138 15.16 2.18 -0.34
CA THR A 138 16.09 1.07 -0.10
C THR A 138 16.19 0.22 -1.36
N THR A 139 17.38 -0.30 -1.60
CA THR A 139 17.71 -1.25 -2.67
C THR A 139 18.66 -2.29 -2.08
N PRO A 140 18.87 -3.45 -2.72
CA PRO A 140 19.80 -4.46 -2.21
C PRO A 140 21.22 -3.92 -1.97
N LYS A 141 21.63 -2.89 -2.72
CA LYS A 141 23.00 -2.35 -2.70
C LYS A 141 23.14 -1.09 -1.83
N ALA A 142 22.06 -0.34 -1.60
CA ALA A 142 22.13 0.96 -0.94
C ALA A 142 20.79 1.45 -0.38
N THR A 143 20.88 2.35 0.60
CA THR A 143 19.77 3.19 1.05
C THR A 143 20.03 4.63 0.63
N VAL A 144 19.04 5.28 0.04
CA VAL A 144 19.11 6.64 -0.49
C VAL A 144 18.05 7.50 0.18
N GLY A 145 18.47 8.58 0.85
CA GLY A 145 17.57 9.63 1.34
C GLY A 145 17.29 10.66 0.24
N ILE A 146 16.06 11.14 0.14
CA ILE A 146 15.63 12.03 -0.96
C ILE A 146 15.47 13.47 -0.44
N ARG A 147 16.21 14.40 -1.05
CA ARG A 147 16.10 15.86 -0.78
C ARG A 147 15.68 16.66 -2.01
N GLY A 148 15.01 16.04 -2.97
CA GLY A 148 14.65 16.63 -4.26
C GLY A 148 13.25 16.22 -4.72
N THR A 149 12.84 16.73 -5.88
CA THR A 149 11.45 16.61 -6.36
C THR A 149 11.23 15.47 -7.35
N ARG A 150 12.25 15.03 -8.10
CA ARG A 150 12.12 13.97 -9.10
C ARG A 150 13.44 13.24 -9.31
N PHE A 151 13.39 11.91 -9.36
CA PHE A 151 14.55 11.11 -9.74
C PHE A 151 14.11 9.80 -10.40
N ILE A 152 15.08 9.11 -11.00
CA ILE A 152 14.93 7.77 -11.55
C ILE A 152 15.89 6.88 -10.80
N VAL A 153 15.43 5.70 -10.38
CA VAL A 153 16.26 4.66 -9.79
C VAL A 153 16.12 3.39 -10.64
N LYS A 154 17.26 2.76 -10.91
CA LYS A 154 17.34 1.50 -11.63
C LYS A 154 18.22 0.52 -10.85
N VAL A 155 17.73 -0.70 -10.68
CA VAL A 155 18.43 -1.78 -9.99
C VAL A 155 18.49 -2.99 -10.91
N GLU A 156 19.71 -3.46 -11.17
CA GLU A 156 20.03 -4.64 -11.97
C GLU A 156 20.52 -5.80 -11.08
#